data_AF-A0A2D3PRV3-F1
#
_entry.id   AF-A0A2D3PRV3-F1
#
_cell.length_a   1.000
_cell.length_b   1.000
_cell.length_c   1.000
_cell.angle_alpha   90.00
_cell.angle_beta   90.00
_cell.angle_gamma   90.00
#
_symmetry.space_group_name_H-M   'P 1'
#
loop_
_entity.id
_entity.type
_entity.pdbx_description
1 polymer ?
#
loop_
_entity_poly.entity_id
_entity_poly.type
_entity_poly.pdbx_seq_one_letter_code
_entity_poly.pdbx_strand_id
1 'polypeptide(L)'
;MKFIDENSLNRLNFKDLLARVDVFSAYGKNKLNNLENFLVGEEEKLEEEFERMQKIYDFISENKKEEMEIEIVLHRFKDIKKLVENADTGIILDTVDIFEIKAQLMAMVDLNSYLLKNKEVFSNFVLKDMNELFKILDPNDEKIATFYIYEAYSVILKEIRRQKKEVENRLFNETDYEIVKRLKDERLSILVDEEKEEFKIRRNLTKAIKSYAEDFLTNVEKISNLDFIIAKVKFAKEYNGIRPEVSKKKEIILEDAINLEVKELLEAKNKKYTPISINLNVGTTMITGANMGGKSVALKTIAENVLLFQMGFFVFAKYASIPLLDFIFFVSDDMQDISKGLSTFGAEIIKLKEINSYVKNGTGLIVFDEFARGTNPKEGQKFVKALAKYLNDKSSISIITTHFDSVVENNMKHYQVVGLKNLDFEKLKTKLQVNNSLETIQDNMDFTLEESTDTEVPKDALNIAKLIGLDDEISEMIYKEYEMEE
;
A
#
# COMPACT_ATOMS: atom_id res chain seq x y z
N MET A 1 -9.66 -14.66 11.11
CA MET A 1 -8.92 -13.61 11.85
C MET A 1 -8.58 -12.53 10.85
N LYS A 2 -8.85 -11.25 11.15
CA LYS A 2 -8.45 -10.14 10.28
C LYS A 2 -7.00 -9.78 10.63
N PHE A 3 -6.15 -9.62 9.63
CA PHE A 3 -4.73 -9.31 9.86
C PHE A 3 -4.56 -7.97 10.61
N ILE A 4 -5.22 -6.92 10.13
CA ILE A 4 -5.27 -5.59 10.76
C ILE A 4 -6.65 -4.99 10.53
N ASP A 5 -7.21 -4.28 11.51
CA ASP A 5 -8.51 -3.62 11.35
C ASP A 5 -8.40 -2.26 10.65
N GLU A 6 -9.52 -1.78 10.10
CA GLU A 6 -9.52 -0.56 9.29
C GLU A 6 -9.26 0.71 10.12
N ASN A 7 -9.64 0.71 11.40
CA ASN A 7 -9.35 1.84 12.29
C ASN A 7 -7.85 1.91 12.59
N SER A 8 -7.21 0.76 12.79
CA SER A 8 -5.74 0.67 12.92
C SER A 8 -5.04 1.21 11.67
N LEU A 9 -5.49 0.83 10.46
CA LEU A 9 -4.93 1.37 9.20
C LEU A 9 -5.10 2.88 9.07
N ASN A 10 -6.28 3.41 9.42
CA ASN A 10 -6.53 4.84 9.35
C ASN A 10 -5.67 5.63 10.36
N ARG A 11 -5.43 5.09 11.57
CA ARG A 11 -4.56 5.75 12.58
C ARG A 11 -3.09 5.83 12.17
N LEU A 12 -2.65 4.85 11.38
CA LEU A 12 -1.33 4.81 10.76
C LEU A 12 -1.27 5.66 9.48
N ASN A 13 -2.35 6.35 9.07
CA ASN A 13 -2.46 7.02 7.77
C ASN A 13 -2.01 6.12 6.60
N PHE A 14 -2.16 4.80 6.74
CA PHE A 14 -1.48 3.86 5.85
C PHE A 14 -2.06 3.87 4.43
N LYS A 15 -3.33 4.25 4.29
CA LYS A 15 -3.96 4.44 2.98
C LYS A 15 -3.33 5.61 2.22
N ASP A 16 -2.96 6.70 2.90
CA ASP A 16 -2.29 7.84 2.28
C ASP A 16 -0.85 7.49 1.87
N LEU A 17 -0.19 6.61 2.64
CA LEU A 17 1.10 6.04 2.25
C LEU A 17 0.97 5.19 0.97
N LEU A 18 -0.02 4.29 0.91
CA LEU A 18 -0.27 3.45 -0.28
C LEU A 18 -0.74 4.25 -1.49
N ALA A 19 -1.38 5.41 -1.30
CA ALA A 19 -1.79 6.29 -2.38
C ALA A 19 -0.60 6.89 -3.15
N ARG A 20 0.62 6.82 -2.59
CA ARG A 20 1.87 7.22 -3.24
C ARG A 20 2.43 6.14 -4.17
N VAL A 21 1.81 4.95 -4.22
CA VAL A 21 2.25 3.84 -5.07
C VAL A 21 1.59 3.98 -6.44
N ASP A 22 2.36 4.46 -7.42
CA ASP A 22 1.88 4.69 -8.77
C ASP A 22 1.90 3.42 -9.63
N VAL A 23 0.69 2.96 -10.00
CA VAL A 23 0.45 1.84 -10.91
C VAL A 23 -0.04 2.33 -12.27
N PHE A 24 0.45 1.71 -13.34
CA PHE A 24 0.30 2.21 -14.72
C PHE A 24 -0.98 1.71 -15.40
N SER A 25 -1.37 0.47 -15.14
CA SER A 25 -2.51 -0.21 -15.76
C SER A 25 -3.73 -0.27 -14.84
N ALA A 26 -4.91 -0.47 -15.43
CA ALA A 26 -6.12 -0.74 -14.65
C ALA A 26 -6.01 -2.05 -13.85
N TYR A 27 -5.25 -3.03 -14.38
CA TYR A 27 -5.03 -4.30 -13.70
C TYR A 27 -4.13 -4.17 -12.47
N GLY A 28 -3.11 -3.32 -12.52
CA GLY A 28 -2.28 -3.00 -11.34
C GLY A 28 -3.06 -2.22 -10.28
N LYS A 29 -3.92 -1.27 -10.69
CA LYS A 29 -4.85 -0.56 -9.77
C LYS A 29 -5.76 -1.52 -9.01
N ASN A 30 -6.33 -2.49 -9.70
CA ASN A 30 -7.15 -3.51 -9.05
C ASN A 30 -6.34 -4.35 -8.05
N LYS A 31 -5.05 -4.62 -8.32
CA LYS A 31 -4.16 -5.35 -7.40
C LYS A 31 -3.82 -4.51 -6.17
N LEU A 32 -3.47 -3.23 -6.35
CA LEU A 32 -3.18 -2.28 -5.27
C LEU A 32 -4.40 -2.06 -4.36
N ASN A 33 -5.61 -2.07 -4.90
CA ASN A 33 -6.83 -1.93 -4.10
C ASN A 33 -7.19 -3.21 -3.31
N ASN A 34 -6.64 -4.37 -3.70
CA ASN A 34 -6.92 -5.67 -3.10
C ASN A 34 -5.61 -6.32 -2.60
N LEU A 35 -4.83 -5.58 -1.80
CA LEU A 35 -3.61 -6.09 -1.21
C LEU A 35 -3.90 -7.24 -0.24
N GLU A 36 -3.05 -8.25 -0.34
CA GLU A 36 -3.02 -9.37 0.58
C GLU A 36 -1.74 -9.26 1.43
N ASN A 37 -1.83 -9.71 2.68
CA ASN A 37 -0.67 -9.81 3.55
C ASN A 37 -0.13 -11.23 3.46
N PHE A 38 1.18 -11.38 3.40
CA PHE A 38 1.85 -12.64 3.62
C PHE A 38 1.66 -13.06 5.08
N LEU A 39 1.33 -14.33 5.31
CA LEU A 39 1.09 -14.88 6.66
C LEU A 39 2.16 -15.88 7.05
N VAL A 40 2.26 -16.21 8.34
CA VAL A 40 3.18 -17.22 8.85
C VAL A 40 3.07 -18.52 8.04
N GLY A 41 4.20 -19.03 7.57
CA GLY A 41 4.28 -20.17 6.63
C GLY A 41 4.43 -19.77 5.15
N GLU A 42 4.35 -18.49 4.81
CA GLU A 42 4.57 -17.97 3.46
C GLU A 42 5.94 -17.27 3.29
N GLU A 43 6.90 -17.57 4.17
CA GLU A 43 8.22 -16.93 4.18
C GLU A 43 8.95 -17.12 2.85
N GLU A 44 8.88 -18.31 2.25
CA GLU A 44 9.49 -18.59 0.94
C GLU A 44 8.83 -17.77 -0.18
N LYS A 45 7.51 -17.58 -0.13
CA LYS A 45 6.80 -16.77 -1.14
C LYS A 45 7.16 -15.29 -1.03
N LEU A 46 7.29 -14.79 0.20
CA LEU A 46 7.71 -13.41 0.45
C LEU A 46 9.17 -13.19 -0.01
N GLU A 47 10.04 -14.17 0.25
CA GLU A 47 11.43 -14.11 -0.22
C GLU A 47 11.51 -14.09 -1.75
N GLU A 48 10.75 -14.96 -2.43
CA GLU A 48 10.62 -14.95 -3.90
C GLU A 48 10.09 -13.61 -4.42
N GLU A 49 9.15 -12.98 -3.70
CA GLU A 49 8.63 -11.66 -4.05
C GLU A 49 9.72 -10.58 -3.94
N PHE A 50 10.51 -10.59 -2.86
CA PHE A 50 11.63 -9.65 -2.70
C PHE A 50 12.76 -9.90 -3.70
N GLU A 51 13.03 -11.16 -4.08
CA GLU A 51 13.97 -11.46 -5.17
C GLU A 51 13.48 -10.92 -6.51
N ARG A 52 12.18 -11.08 -6.84
CA ARG A 52 11.58 -10.48 -8.04
C ARG A 52 11.73 -8.96 -8.03
N MET A 53 11.41 -8.33 -6.90
CA MET A 53 11.56 -6.88 -6.72
C MET A 53 13.00 -6.44 -6.90
N GLN A 54 13.97 -7.14 -6.30
CA GLN A 54 15.39 -6.79 -6.42
C GLN A 54 15.89 -6.85 -7.87
N LYS A 55 15.57 -7.92 -8.60
CA LYS A 55 15.94 -8.03 -10.02
C LYS A 55 15.38 -6.89 -10.86
N ILE A 56 14.14 -6.48 -10.60
CA ILE A 56 13.50 -5.36 -11.30
C ILE A 56 14.10 -4.02 -10.85
N TYR A 57 14.44 -3.86 -9.56
CA TYR A 57 15.12 -2.68 -9.03
C TYR A 57 16.47 -2.45 -9.72
N ASP A 58 17.28 -3.50 -9.84
CA ASP A 58 18.59 -3.44 -10.50
C ASP A 58 18.41 -3.12 -11.99
N PHE A 59 17.48 -3.80 -12.67
CA PHE A 59 17.15 -3.54 -14.07
C PHE A 59 16.74 -2.09 -14.34
N ILE A 60 15.81 -1.54 -13.57
CA ILE A 60 15.31 -0.16 -13.68
C ILE A 60 16.41 0.86 -13.36
N SER A 61 17.38 0.49 -12.52
CA SER A 61 18.50 1.37 -12.18
C SER A 61 19.51 1.51 -13.31
N GLU A 62 19.67 0.48 -14.13
CA GLU A 62 20.61 0.47 -15.25
C GLU A 62 19.96 0.80 -16.61
N ASN A 63 18.68 0.49 -16.79
CA ASN A 63 18.00 0.49 -18.10
C ASN A 63 16.79 1.44 -18.15
N LYS A 64 17.01 2.73 -17.90
CA LYS A 64 15.93 3.75 -17.87
C LYS A 64 15.10 3.83 -19.17
N LYS A 65 15.71 3.55 -20.33
CA LYS A 65 15.00 3.62 -21.61
C LYS A 65 14.00 2.47 -21.72
N GLU A 66 14.44 1.24 -21.50
CA GLU A 66 13.58 0.06 -21.50
C GLU A 66 12.49 0.13 -20.42
N GLU A 67 12.79 0.68 -19.23
CA GLU A 67 11.79 0.99 -18.21
C GLU A 67 10.66 1.85 -18.78
N MET A 68 10.99 3.01 -19.38
CA MET A 68 9.99 3.91 -19.98
C MET A 68 9.19 3.23 -21.09
N GLU A 69 9.83 2.40 -21.92
CA GLU A 69 9.15 1.64 -22.99
C GLU A 69 8.12 0.67 -22.40
N ILE A 70 8.46 -0.05 -21.32
CA ILE A 70 7.52 -0.93 -20.61
C ILE A 70 6.37 -0.13 -20.00
N GLU A 71 6.64 0.99 -19.35
CA GLU A 71 5.62 1.86 -18.73
C GLU A 71 4.60 2.40 -19.75
N ILE A 72 5.09 2.87 -20.90
CA ILE A 72 4.25 3.34 -22.01
C ILE A 72 3.30 2.23 -22.46
N VAL A 73 3.78 0.99 -22.54
CA VAL A 73 2.93 -0.15 -22.89
C VAL A 73 1.95 -0.48 -21.76
N LEU A 74 2.38 -0.43 -20.50
CA LEU A 74 1.51 -0.72 -19.35
C LEU A 74 0.31 0.23 -19.27
N HIS A 75 0.50 1.51 -19.58
CA HIS A 75 -0.58 2.51 -19.64
C HIS A 75 -1.68 2.20 -20.66
N ARG A 76 -1.42 1.36 -21.66
CA ARG A 76 -2.41 0.96 -22.68
C ARG A 76 -3.39 -0.09 -22.16
N PHE A 77 -3.09 -0.75 -21.03
CA PHE A 77 -3.96 -1.80 -20.51
C PHE A 77 -5.15 -1.22 -19.74
N LYS A 78 -6.35 -1.52 -20.25
CA LYS A 78 -7.64 -1.19 -19.63
C LYS A 78 -8.23 -2.45 -19.00
N ASP A 79 -9.11 -2.27 -18.02
CA ASP A 79 -9.80 -3.41 -17.42
C ASP A 79 -10.92 -3.91 -18.35
N ILE A 80 -10.62 -4.96 -19.11
CA ILE A 80 -11.57 -5.62 -19.99
C ILE A 80 -11.83 -7.08 -19.59
N LYS A 81 -11.49 -7.48 -18.34
CA LYS A 81 -11.70 -8.86 -17.87
C LYS A 81 -13.12 -9.34 -18.14
N LYS A 82 -14.09 -8.49 -17.81
CA LYS A 82 -15.51 -8.77 -18.00
C LYS A 82 -15.90 -9.00 -19.46
N LEU A 83 -15.26 -8.32 -20.42
CA LEU A 83 -15.51 -8.55 -21.85
C LEU A 83 -15.05 -9.95 -22.26
N VAL A 84 -13.90 -10.39 -21.76
CA VAL A 84 -13.36 -11.72 -22.04
C VAL A 84 -14.19 -12.82 -21.36
N GLU A 85 -14.64 -12.59 -20.12
CA GLU A 85 -15.58 -13.46 -19.41
C GLU A 85 -16.94 -13.57 -20.14
N ASN A 86 -17.45 -12.46 -20.68
CA ASN A 86 -18.65 -12.47 -21.50
C ASN A 86 -18.47 -13.35 -22.74
N ALA A 87 -17.33 -13.24 -23.44
CA ALA A 87 -17.03 -14.10 -24.59
C ALA A 87 -16.94 -15.58 -24.18
N ASP A 88 -16.31 -15.87 -23.04
CA ASP A 88 -16.20 -17.24 -22.52
C ASP A 88 -17.56 -17.86 -22.19
N THR A 89 -18.47 -17.10 -21.59
CA THR A 89 -19.86 -17.52 -21.33
C THR A 89 -20.71 -17.61 -22.62
N GLY A 90 -20.18 -17.16 -23.76
CA GLY A 90 -20.81 -17.27 -25.08
C GLY A 90 -21.67 -16.08 -25.48
N ILE A 91 -21.58 -14.95 -24.76
CA ILE A 91 -22.19 -13.69 -25.16
C ILE A 91 -21.46 -13.18 -26.40
N ILE A 92 -22.21 -12.90 -27.47
CA ILE A 92 -21.66 -12.40 -28.73
C ILE A 92 -21.21 -10.96 -28.51
N LEU A 93 -19.92 -10.72 -28.71
CA LEU A 93 -19.30 -9.42 -28.57
C LEU A 93 -19.72 -8.49 -29.71
N ASP A 94 -19.84 -7.20 -29.40
CA ASP A 94 -20.05 -6.17 -30.41
C ASP A 94 -18.72 -5.72 -31.07
N THR A 95 -18.79 -4.74 -31.98
CA THR A 95 -17.59 -4.22 -32.65
C THR A 95 -16.66 -3.44 -31.73
N VAL A 96 -17.19 -2.80 -30.69
CA VAL A 96 -16.41 -2.03 -29.70
C VAL A 96 -15.66 -3.00 -28.79
N ASP A 97 -16.32 -4.06 -28.36
CA ASP A 97 -15.72 -5.12 -27.55
C ASP A 97 -14.54 -5.80 -28.28
N ILE A 98 -14.75 -6.17 -29.56
CA ILE A 98 -13.70 -6.80 -30.39
C ILE A 98 -12.53 -5.82 -30.61
N PHE A 99 -12.83 -4.54 -30.83
CA PHE A 99 -11.81 -3.49 -30.93
C PHE A 99 -10.96 -3.40 -29.67
N GLU A 100 -11.57 -3.34 -28.49
CA GLU A 100 -10.83 -3.25 -27.22
C GLU A 100 -9.97 -4.50 -27.01
N ILE A 101 -10.49 -5.70 -27.30
CA ILE A 101 -9.71 -6.94 -27.21
C ILE A 101 -8.51 -6.91 -28.15
N LYS A 102 -8.69 -6.49 -29.42
CA LYS A 102 -7.58 -6.33 -30.38
C LYS A 102 -6.54 -5.35 -29.85
N ALA A 103 -6.97 -4.20 -29.32
CA ALA A 103 -6.06 -3.20 -28.75
C ALA A 103 -5.24 -3.74 -27.56
N GLN A 104 -5.88 -4.53 -26.67
CA GLN A 104 -5.20 -5.18 -25.56
C GLN A 104 -4.22 -6.27 -26.05
N LEU A 105 -4.58 -7.06 -27.06
CA LEU A 105 -3.68 -8.05 -27.65
C LEU A 105 -2.43 -7.39 -28.26
N MET A 106 -2.58 -6.26 -28.95
CA MET A 106 -1.43 -5.50 -29.46
C MET A 106 -0.51 -5.07 -28.31
N ALA A 107 -1.06 -4.54 -27.22
CA ALA A 107 -0.27 -4.17 -26.06
C ALA A 107 0.40 -5.40 -25.40
N MET A 108 -0.27 -6.56 -25.36
CA MET A 108 0.34 -7.82 -24.88
C MET A 108 1.53 -8.25 -25.75
N VAL A 109 1.39 -8.20 -27.08
CA VAL A 109 2.50 -8.55 -28.00
C VAL A 109 3.68 -7.62 -27.80
N ASP A 110 3.42 -6.30 -27.76
CA ASP A 110 4.45 -5.30 -27.52
C ASP A 110 5.16 -5.54 -26.18
N LEU A 111 4.39 -5.70 -25.09
CA LEU A 111 4.94 -5.96 -23.76
C LEU A 111 5.78 -7.23 -23.75
N ASN A 112 5.26 -8.33 -24.29
CA ASN A 112 5.95 -9.63 -24.26
C ASN A 112 7.29 -9.57 -25.01
N SER A 113 7.40 -8.73 -26.05
CA SER A 113 8.68 -8.52 -26.76
C SER A 113 9.77 -7.94 -25.84
N TYR A 114 9.42 -6.98 -24.98
CA TYR A 114 10.33 -6.40 -23.99
C TYR A 114 10.66 -7.39 -22.87
N LEU A 115 9.67 -8.18 -22.41
CA LEU A 115 9.88 -9.18 -21.37
C LEU A 115 10.79 -10.32 -21.86
N LEU A 116 10.63 -10.77 -23.10
CA LEU A 116 11.47 -11.80 -23.71
C LEU A 116 12.91 -11.32 -23.96
N LYS A 117 13.10 -10.05 -24.33
CA LYS A 117 14.43 -9.43 -24.45
C LYS A 117 15.20 -9.48 -23.13
N ASN A 118 14.49 -9.34 -22.01
CA ASN A 118 15.05 -9.26 -20.65
C ASN A 118 14.60 -10.45 -19.78
N LYS A 119 14.60 -11.66 -20.35
CA LYS A 119 14.01 -12.87 -19.73
C LYS A 119 14.62 -13.25 -18.38
N GLU A 120 15.87 -12.90 -18.12
CA GLU A 120 16.53 -13.16 -16.83
C GLU A 120 15.85 -12.41 -15.66
N VAL A 121 15.30 -11.22 -15.95
CA VAL A 121 14.59 -10.38 -14.99
C VAL A 121 13.10 -10.76 -14.95
N PHE A 122 12.49 -10.93 -16.13
CA PHE A 122 11.03 -11.02 -16.26
C PHE A 122 10.48 -12.43 -16.53
N SER A 123 11.23 -13.49 -16.26
CA SER A 123 10.84 -14.88 -16.54
C SER A 123 9.43 -15.24 -16.06
N ASN A 124 9.05 -14.74 -14.88
CA ASN A 124 7.78 -15.03 -14.22
C ASN A 124 6.60 -14.25 -14.84
N PHE A 125 6.88 -13.23 -15.63
CA PHE A 125 5.89 -12.34 -16.24
C PHE A 125 5.72 -12.56 -17.74
N VAL A 126 6.54 -13.43 -18.36
CA VAL A 126 6.43 -13.77 -19.79
C VAL A 126 5.01 -14.24 -20.11
N LEU A 127 4.39 -13.60 -21.09
CA LEU A 127 3.01 -13.84 -21.46
C LEU A 127 2.89 -15.10 -22.33
N LYS A 128 1.75 -15.78 -22.20
CA LYS A 128 1.33 -16.82 -23.14
C LYS A 128 1.15 -16.20 -24.53
N ASP A 129 1.50 -16.95 -25.55
CA ASP A 129 1.44 -16.48 -26.93
C ASP A 129 0.00 -16.33 -27.41
N MET A 130 -0.33 -15.14 -27.94
CA MET A 130 -1.65 -14.80 -28.46
C MET A 130 -1.59 -14.35 -29.93
N ASN A 131 -0.46 -14.60 -30.62
CA ASN A 131 -0.26 -14.14 -32.00
C ASN A 131 -1.29 -14.69 -32.98
N GLU A 132 -1.71 -15.95 -32.82
CA GLU A 132 -2.74 -16.54 -33.69
C GLU A 132 -4.10 -15.86 -33.50
N LEU A 133 -4.51 -15.57 -32.26
CA LEU A 133 -5.72 -14.79 -32.01
C LEU A 133 -5.59 -13.38 -32.57
N PHE A 134 -4.43 -12.74 -32.42
CA PHE A 134 -4.19 -11.40 -32.95
C PHE A 134 -4.36 -11.37 -34.49
N LYS A 135 -3.78 -12.35 -35.21
CA LYS A 135 -3.98 -12.50 -36.66
C LYS A 135 -5.44 -12.74 -37.04
N ILE A 136 -6.18 -13.51 -36.24
CA ILE A 136 -7.62 -13.73 -36.46
C ILE A 136 -8.40 -12.41 -36.32
N LEU A 137 -8.01 -11.50 -35.42
CA LEU A 137 -8.66 -10.19 -35.26
C LEU A 137 -8.09 -9.09 -36.18
N ASP A 138 -6.98 -9.37 -36.88
CA ASP A 138 -6.32 -8.47 -37.82
C ASP A 138 -5.98 -9.15 -39.15
N PRO A 139 -6.99 -9.56 -39.94
CA PRO A 139 -6.77 -10.34 -41.16
C PRO A 139 -5.98 -9.59 -42.24
N ASN A 140 -5.91 -8.26 -42.16
CA ASN A 140 -5.17 -7.41 -43.10
C ASN A 140 -3.74 -7.09 -42.65
N ASP A 141 -3.32 -7.53 -41.46
CA ASP A 141 -2.03 -7.17 -40.82
C ASP A 141 -1.78 -5.65 -40.80
N GLU A 142 -2.84 -4.86 -40.62
CA GLU A 142 -2.75 -3.40 -40.56
C GLU A 142 -2.10 -2.93 -39.25
N LYS A 143 -2.14 -3.76 -38.20
CA LYS A 143 -1.68 -3.46 -36.84
C LYS A 143 -2.31 -2.18 -36.30
N ILE A 144 -3.57 -1.96 -36.65
CA ILE A 144 -4.39 -0.85 -36.17
C ILE A 144 -5.69 -1.43 -35.63
N ALA A 145 -6.06 -1.04 -34.41
CA ALA A 145 -7.39 -1.32 -33.90
C ALA A 145 -8.38 -0.36 -34.59
N THR A 146 -9.39 -0.90 -35.27
CA THR A 146 -10.47 -0.11 -35.89
C THR A 146 -11.82 -0.66 -35.43
N PHE A 147 -12.84 0.20 -35.38
CA PHE A 147 -14.23 -0.24 -35.12
C PHE A 147 -14.86 -0.94 -36.34
N TYR A 148 -14.11 -1.08 -37.43
CA TYR A 148 -14.60 -1.56 -38.71
C TYR A 148 -14.36 -3.07 -38.84
N ILE A 149 -15.42 -3.83 -39.13
CA ILE A 149 -15.30 -5.24 -39.49
C ILE A 149 -14.70 -5.31 -40.90
N TYR A 150 -13.50 -5.86 -41.03
CA TYR A 150 -12.81 -6.00 -42.30
C TYR A 150 -13.60 -6.82 -43.33
N GLU A 151 -13.59 -6.38 -44.59
CA GLU A 151 -14.15 -7.15 -45.72
C GLU A 151 -13.43 -8.49 -45.92
N ALA A 152 -12.17 -8.59 -45.47
CA ALA A 152 -11.39 -9.82 -45.52
C ALA A 152 -12.02 -10.98 -44.72
N TYR A 153 -12.91 -10.69 -43.77
CA TYR A 153 -13.61 -11.72 -43.01
C TYR A 153 -14.68 -12.48 -43.82
N SER A 154 -15.26 -11.86 -44.85
CA SER A 154 -16.33 -12.46 -45.62
C SER A 154 -16.43 -11.89 -47.03
N VAL A 155 -16.34 -12.78 -48.02
CA VAL A 155 -16.60 -12.45 -49.44
C VAL A 155 -18.03 -11.92 -49.62
N ILE A 156 -18.98 -12.41 -48.81
CA ILE A 156 -20.37 -11.94 -48.83
C ILE A 156 -20.43 -10.49 -48.34
N LEU A 157 -19.76 -10.17 -47.23
CA LEU A 157 -19.72 -8.79 -46.71
C LEU A 157 -19.09 -7.82 -47.73
N LYS A 158 -18.02 -8.24 -48.39
CA LYS A 158 -17.36 -7.47 -49.45
C LYS A 158 -18.34 -7.14 -50.59
N GLU A 159 -19.11 -8.13 -51.04
CA GLU A 159 -20.09 -7.94 -52.11
C GLU A 159 -21.27 -7.05 -51.66
N ILE A 160 -21.78 -7.23 -50.44
CA ILE A 160 -22.83 -6.36 -49.86
C ILE A 160 -22.37 -4.90 -49.84
N ARG A 161 -21.15 -4.63 -49.38
CA ARG A 161 -20.59 -3.27 -49.33
C ARG A 161 -20.34 -2.68 -50.72
N ARG A 162 -19.97 -3.51 -51.70
CA ARG A 162 -19.88 -3.10 -53.12
C ARG A 162 -21.24 -2.64 -53.64
N GLN A 163 -22.29 -3.44 -53.41
CA GLN A 163 -23.67 -3.10 -53.81
C GLN A 163 -24.17 -1.82 -53.13
N LYS A 164 -23.90 -1.67 -51.82
CA LYS A 164 -24.24 -0.46 -51.06
C LYS A 164 -23.63 0.79 -51.70
N LYS A 165 -22.34 0.74 -52.06
CA LYS A 165 -21.63 1.84 -52.71
C LYS A 165 -22.22 2.19 -54.08
N GLU A 166 -22.63 1.19 -54.86
CA GLU A 166 -23.31 1.41 -56.14
C GLU A 166 -24.66 2.12 -55.97
N VAL A 167 -25.46 1.70 -54.99
CA VAL A 167 -26.75 2.33 -54.66
C VAL A 167 -26.55 3.76 -54.15
N GLU A 168 -25.55 4.01 -53.31
CA GLU A 168 -25.21 5.36 -52.83
C GLU A 168 -24.79 6.30 -53.96
N ASN A 169 -23.96 5.83 -54.89
CA ASN A 169 -23.58 6.61 -56.08
C ASN A 169 -24.76 6.94 -56.97
N ARG A 170 -25.73 6.01 -57.12
CA ARG A 170 -26.96 6.26 -57.87
C ARG A 170 -27.86 7.27 -57.17
N LEU A 171 -28.02 7.15 -55.85
CA LEU A 171 -28.78 8.10 -55.03
C LEU A 171 -28.22 9.52 -55.12
N PHE A 172 -26.89 9.68 -55.17
CA PHE A 172 -26.26 11.00 -55.23
C PHE A 172 -26.57 11.75 -56.54
N ASN A 173 -26.77 11.03 -57.64
CA ASN A 173 -27.00 11.62 -58.97
C ASN A 173 -28.49 11.66 -59.38
N GLU A 174 -29.39 11.09 -58.58
CA GLU A 174 -30.80 10.95 -58.91
C GLU A 174 -31.66 12.07 -58.30
N THR A 175 -32.61 12.56 -59.08
CA THR A 175 -33.53 13.66 -58.68
C THR A 175 -35.00 13.26 -58.73
N ASP A 176 -35.34 12.17 -59.42
CA ASP A 176 -36.70 11.66 -59.48
C ASP A 176 -37.14 11.06 -58.13
N TYR A 177 -38.27 11.54 -57.63
CA TYR A 177 -38.78 11.17 -56.31
C TYR A 177 -39.07 9.67 -56.17
N GLU A 178 -39.70 9.04 -57.17
CA GLU A 178 -40.08 7.62 -57.10
C GLU A 178 -38.84 6.72 -57.22
N ILE A 179 -37.87 7.12 -58.06
CA ILE A 179 -36.59 6.39 -58.17
C ILE A 179 -35.79 6.52 -56.87
N VAL A 180 -35.69 7.72 -56.29
CA VAL A 180 -35.02 7.95 -55.00
C VAL A 180 -35.67 7.12 -53.90
N LYS A 181 -37.00 7.06 -53.84
CA LYS A 181 -37.72 6.25 -52.86
C LYS A 181 -37.37 4.78 -52.98
N ARG A 182 -37.41 4.21 -54.19
CA ARG A 182 -37.04 2.82 -54.44
C ARG A 182 -35.57 2.52 -54.07
N LEU A 183 -34.65 3.43 -54.40
CA LEU A 183 -33.24 3.29 -54.04
C LEU A 183 -33.01 3.36 -52.52
N LYS A 184 -33.81 4.16 -51.79
CA LYS A 184 -33.76 4.18 -50.32
C LYS A 184 -34.24 2.86 -49.71
N ASP A 185 -35.30 2.26 -50.27
CA ASP A 185 -35.79 0.94 -49.83
C ASP A 185 -34.75 -0.16 -50.13
N GLU A 186 -34.12 -0.11 -51.29
CA GLU A 186 -33.01 -1.00 -51.67
C GLU A 186 -31.82 -0.85 -50.71
N ARG A 187 -31.41 0.40 -50.40
CA ARG A 187 -30.35 0.69 -49.43
C ARG A 187 -30.68 0.12 -48.05
N LEU A 188 -31.93 0.25 -47.61
CA LEU A 188 -32.37 -0.30 -46.32
C LEU A 188 -32.25 -1.82 -46.29
N SER A 189 -32.66 -2.51 -47.36
CA SER A 189 -32.48 -3.97 -47.47
C SER A 189 -31.01 -4.38 -47.41
N ILE A 190 -30.13 -3.66 -48.11
CA ILE A 190 -28.68 -3.92 -48.10
C ILE A 190 -28.09 -3.71 -46.71
N LEU A 191 -28.51 -2.67 -45.98
CA LEU A 191 -28.07 -2.42 -44.60
C LEU A 191 -28.48 -3.57 -43.67
N VAL A 192 -29.70 -4.09 -43.81
CA VAL A 192 -30.17 -5.24 -43.02
C VAL A 192 -29.33 -6.50 -43.31
N ASP A 193 -28.96 -6.73 -44.57
CA ASP A 193 -28.12 -7.88 -44.94
C ASP A 193 -26.66 -7.70 -44.50
N GLU A 194 -26.13 -6.47 -44.54
CA GLU A 194 -24.83 -6.10 -43.96
C GLU A 194 -24.80 -6.42 -42.46
N GLU A 195 -25.80 -5.96 -41.68
CA GLU A 195 -25.88 -6.24 -40.24
C GLU A 195 -25.96 -7.73 -39.92
N LYS A 196 -26.72 -8.50 -40.69
CA LYS A 196 -26.80 -9.97 -40.52
C LYS A 196 -25.46 -10.64 -40.76
N GLU A 197 -24.74 -10.24 -41.80
CA GLU A 197 -23.44 -10.83 -42.12
C GLU A 197 -22.39 -10.42 -41.11
N GLU A 198 -22.36 -9.15 -40.71
CA GLU A 198 -21.51 -8.66 -39.62
C GLU A 198 -21.79 -9.39 -38.31
N PHE A 199 -23.05 -9.67 -37.97
CA PHE A 199 -23.41 -10.46 -36.80
C PHE A 199 -22.83 -11.88 -36.85
N LYS A 200 -22.86 -12.55 -38.02
CA LYS A 200 -22.22 -13.87 -38.18
C LYS A 200 -20.72 -13.80 -37.98
N ILE A 201 -20.07 -12.76 -38.53
CA ILE A 201 -18.64 -12.52 -38.36
C ILE A 201 -18.32 -12.32 -36.87
N ARG A 202 -19.02 -11.41 -36.19
CA ARG A 202 -18.86 -11.18 -34.73
C ARG A 202 -19.05 -12.45 -33.92
N ARG A 203 -20.04 -13.27 -34.25
CA ARG A 203 -20.25 -14.57 -33.60
C ARG A 203 -19.07 -15.52 -33.79
N ASN A 204 -18.46 -15.54 -34.98
CA ASN A 204 -17.28 -16.37 -35.24
C ASN A 204 -16.03 -15.84 -34.54
N LEU A 205 -15.81 -14.51 -34.55
CA LEU A 205 -14.72 -13.88 -33.82
C LEU A 205 -14.85 -14.09 -32.31
N THR A 206 -16.06 -13.98 -31.76
CA THR A 206 -16.34 -14.29 -30.34
C THR A 206 -15.96 -15.73 -30.01
N LYS A 207 -16.29 -16.71 -30.87
CA LYS A 207 -15.90 -18.11 -30.66
C LYS A 207 -14.38 -18.30 -30.69
N ALA A 208 -13.68 -17.58 -31.56
CA ALA A 208 -12.23 -17.58 -31.59
C ALA A 208 -11.67 -17.03 -30.27
N ILE A 209 -12.13 -15.86 -29.83
CA ILE A 209 -11.72 -15.24 -28.55
C ILE A 209 -11.99 -16.17 -27.37
N LYS A 210 -13.17 -16.79 -27.31
CA LYS A 210 -13.54 -17.77 -26.28
C LYS A 210 -12.50 -18.89 -26.14
N SER A 211 -11.97 -19.38 -27.25
CA SER A 211 -10.98 -20.47 -27.25
C SER A 211 -9.64 -20.07 -26.61
N TYR A 212 -9.40 -18.77 -26.42
CA TYR A 212 -8.19 -18.19 -25.82
C TYR A 212 -8.49 -17.42 -24.52
N ALA A 213 -9.73 -17.47 -24.01
CA ALA A 213 -10.14 -16.66 -22.86
C ALA A 213 -9.31 -16.97 -21.59
N GLU A 214 -9.06 -18.26 -21.32
CA GLU A 214 -8.22 -18.69 -20.19
C GLU A 214 -6.79 -18.14 -20.29
N ASP A 215 -6.18 -18.22 -21.47
CA ASP A 215 -4.83 -17.72 -21.71
C ASP A 215 -4.76 -16.20 -21.61
N PHE A 216 -5.78 -15.50 -22.11
CA PHE A 216 -5.92 -14.06 -21.97
C PHE A 216 -6.00 -13.66 -20.50
N LEU A 217 -6.86 -14.30 -19.70
CA LEU A 217 -7.00 -14.01 -18.27
C LEU A 217 -5.72 -14.33 -17.50
N THR A 218 -5.02 -15.42 -17.85
CA THR A 218 -3.68 -15.73 -17.32
C THR A 218 -2.70 -14.59 -17.60
N ASN A 219 -2.70 -14.05 -18.83
CA ASN A 219 -1.85 -12.93 -19.20
C ASN A 219 -2.21 -11.67 -18.42
N VAL A 220 -3.51 -11.40 -18.21
CA VAL A 220 -3.97 -10.29 -17.38
C VAL A 220 -3.44 -10.38 -15.95
N GLU A 221 -3.44 -11.57 -15.34
CA GLU A 221 -2.85 -11.74 -14.00
C GLU A 221 -1.35 -11.48 -13.99
N LYS A 222 -0.61 -11.97 -15.00
CA LYS A 222 0.83 -11.70 -15.13
C LYS A 222 1.12 -10.20 -15.30
N ILE A 223 0.33 -9.50 -16.11
CA ILE A 223 0.45 -8.05 -16.32
C ILE A 223 0.13 -7.30 -15.02
N SER A 224 -0.93 -7.69 -14.33
CA SER A 224 -1.32 -7.13 -13.03
C SER A 224 -0.20 -7.25 -12.01
N ASN A 225 0.42 -8.43 -11.89
CA ASN A 225 1.52 -8.67 -10.96
C ASN A 225 2.79 -7.93 -11.38
N LEU A 226 3.09 -7.85 -12.68
CA LEU A 226 4.24 -7.11 -13.20
C LEU A 226 4.14 -5.61 -12.88
N ASP A 227 3.01 -5.00 -13.25
CA ASP A 227 2.73 -3.58 -13.01
C ASP A 227 2.81 -3.26 -11.52
N PHE A 228 2.20 -4.10 -10.67
CA PHE A 228 2.24 -3.92 -9.24
C PHE A 228 3.67 -4.03 -8.67
N ILE A 229 4.47 -5.01 -9.10
CA ILE A 229 5.86 -5.13 -8.64
C ILE A 229 6.70 -3.93 -9.09
N ILE A 230 6.55 -3.48 -10.34
CA ILE A 230 7.25 -2.27 -10.83
C ILE A 230 6.87 -1.06 -9.97
N ALA A 231 5.58 -0.88 -9.66
CA ALA A 231 5.11 0.19 -8.79
C ALA A 231 5.75 0.13 -7.39
N LYS A 232 5.84 -1.05 -6.77
CA LYS A 232 6.52 -1.22 -5.47
C LYS A 232 8.01 -0.86 -5.54
N VAL A 233 8.69 -1.28 -6.61
CA VAL A 233 10.11 -1.00 -6.82
C VAL A 233 10.35 0.49 -7.02
N LYS A 234 9.51 1.17 -7.81
CA LYS A 234 9.61 2.62 -8.04
C LYS A 234 9.34 3.39 -6.75
N PHE A 235 8.32 3.02 -6.00
CA PHE A 235 8.03 3.58 -4.68
C PHE A 235 9.22 3.45 -3.73
N ALA A 236 9.82 2.25 -3.65
CA ALA A 236 11.04 2.04 -2.86
C ALA A 236 12.20 2.93 -3.35
N LYS A 237 12.42 3.04 -4.66
CA LYS A 237 13.51 3.82 -5.24
C LYS A 237 13.34 5.33 -5.01
N GLU A 238 12.12 5.84 -5.10
CA GLU A 238 11.81 7.25 -4.87
C GLU A 238 12.10 7.67 -3.42
N TYR A 239 11.73 6.82 -2.47
CA TYR A 239 11.84 7.12 -1.04
C TYR A 239 13.02 6.44 -0.33
N ASN A 240 13.97 5.88 -1.09
CA ASN A 240 15.15 5.15 -0.58
C ASN A 240 14.79 3.98 0.36
N GLY A 241 13.75 3.21 0.03
CA GLY A 241 13.42 1.97 0.69
C GLY A 241 14.45 0.86 0.41
N ILE A 242 14.65 -0.02 1.38
CA ILE A 242 15.59 -1.13 1.33
C ILE A 242 14.86 -2.47 1.33
N ARG A 243 15.50 -3.50 0.77
CA ARG A 243 15.03 -4.88 0.87
C ARG A 243 15.19 -5.36 2.32
N PRO A 244 14.09 -5.68 3.03
CA PRO A 244 14.17 -6.24 4.38
C PRO A 244 14.57 -7.72 4.34
N GLU A 245 15.11 -8.22 5.43
CA GLU A 245 15.32 -9.66 5.65
C GLU A 245 14.06 -10.32 6.22
N VAL A 246 13.67 -11.46 5.65
CA VAL A 246 12.61 -12.31 6.20
C VAL A 246 13.18 -13.11 7.38
N SER A 247 12.91 -12.66 8.59
CA SER A 247 13.45 -13.26 9.81
C SER A 247 12.80 -14.61 10.11
N LYS A 248 13.63 -15.63 10.33
CA LYS A 248 13.20 -16.95 10.86
C LYS A 248 13.03 -16.95 12.38
N LYS A 249 13.49 -15.90 13.05
CA LYS A 249 13.36 -15.72 14.49
C LYS A 249 12.16 -14.84 14.77
N LYS A 250 11.53 -15.04 15.93
CA LYS A 250 10.43 -14.19 16.39
C LYS A 250 10.96 -12.88 17.00
N GLU A 251 11.71 -12.12 16.21
CA GLU A 251 12.28 -10.83 16.58
C GLU A 251 12.14 -9.84 15.42
N ILE A 252 11.84 -8.58 15.74
CA ILE A 252 11.80 -7.47 14.79
C ILE A 252 13.00 -6.58 15.09
N ILE A 253 13.87 -6.41 14.11
CA ILE A 253 15.01 -5.50 14.17
C ILE A 253 14.79 -4.43 13.11
N LEU A 254 14.81 -3.16 13.54
CA LEU A 254 14.78 -2.00 12.67
C LEU A 254 15.96 -1.11 13.05
N GLU A 255 16.78 -0.74 12.08
CA GLU A 255 17.87 0.23 12.27
C GLU A 255 17.60 1.47 11.40
N ASP A 256 17.61 2.63 12.02
CA ASP A 256 17.34 3.93 11.40
C ASP A 256 16.05 3.94 10.56
N ALA A 257 14.96 3.33 11.08
CA ALA A 257 13.66 3.34 10.43
C ALA A 257 13.04 4.74 10.44
N ILE A 258 12.30 5.04 9.37
CA ILE A 258 11.65 6.35 9.19
C ILE A 258 10.16 6.20 8.89
N ASN A 259 9.39 7.19 9.32
CA ASN A 259 8.03 7.43 8.85
C ASN A 259 8.10 8.52 7.78
N LEU A 260 7.69 8.18 6.54
CA LEU A 260 7.82 9.08 5.39
C LEU A 260 7.02 10.37 5.56
N GLU A 261 5.77 10.27 5.99
CA GLU A 261 4.87 11.43 6.13
C GLU A 261 5.43 12.43 7.15
N VAL A 262 5.84 11.95 8.32
CA VAL A 262 6.41 12.79 9.38
C VAL A 262 7.74 13.38 8.94
N LYS A 263 8.59 12.59 8.27
CA LYS A 263 9.88 13.07 7.76
C LYS A 263 9.70 14.23 6.79
N GLU A 264 8.85 14.09 5.79
CA GLU A 264 8.56 15.14 4.81
C GLU A 264 7.96 16.40 5.46
N LEU A 265 7.03 16.21 6.42
CA LEU A 265 6.43 17.32 7.14
C LEU A 265 7.48 18.12 7.94
N LEU A 266 8.46 17.43 8.54
CA LEU A 266 9.57 18.08 9.22
C LEU A 266 10.53 18.76 8.24
N GLU A 267 10.89 18.10 7.14
CA GLU A 267 11.77 18.67 6.11
C GLU A 267 11.17 19.92 5.47
N ALA A 268 9.86 19.94 5.21
CA ALA A 268 9.13 21.13 4.74
C ALA A 268 9.19 22.31 5.72
N LYS A 269 9.42 22.03 7.01
CA LYS A 269 9.62 23.02 8.08
C LYS A 269 11.11 23.26 8.37
N ASN A 270 12.03 22.76 7.55
CA ASN A 270 13.49 22.79 7.78
C ASN A 270 13.92 22.14 9.10
N LYS A 271 13.15 21.15 9.59
CA LYS A 271 13.46 20.36 10.79
C LYS A 271 14.01 18.98 10.38
N LYS A 272 14.79 18.37 11.26
CA LYS A 272 15.35 17.03 11.03
C LYS A 272 14.44 15.97 11.65
N TYR A 273 14.16 14.92 10.90
CA TYR A 273 13.58 13.69 11.45
C TYR A 273 14.65 12.89 12.19
N THR A 274 14.27 12.27 13.32
CA THR A 274 15.14 11.38 14.08
C THR A 274 14.78 9.93 13.75
N PRO A 275 15.66 9.17 13.07
CA PRO A 275 15.41 7.76 12.77
C PRO A 275 15.25 6.90 14.02
N ILE A 276 14.43 5.85 13.90
CA ILE A 276 14.09 4.95 15.00
C ILE A 276 14.84 3.63 14.82
N SER A 277 15.69 3.31 15.80
CA SER A 277 16.36 2.02 15.90
C SER A 277 15.80 1.25 17.09
N ILE A 278 15.35 0.01 16.86
CA ILE A 278 14.75 -0.83 17.90
C ILE A 278 14.92 -2.32 17.60
N ASN A 279 15.13 -3.10 18.67
CA ASN A 279 15.12 -4.56 18.63
C ASN A 279 14.04 -5.10 19.57
N LEU A 280 13.00 -5.70 18.99
CA LEU A 280 11.85 -6.25 19.67
C LEU A 280 11.89 -7.78 19.66
N ASN A 281 11.75 -8.40 20.82
CA ASN A 281 11.62 -9.85 20.96
C ASN A 281 10.18 -10.22 21.28
N VAL A 282 9.89 -11.52 21.24
CA VAL A 282 8.70 -12.09 21.90
C VAL A 282 8.61 -11.57 23.34
N GLY A 283 7.38 -11.20 23.75
CA GLY A 283 7.09 -10.62 25.05
C GLY A 283 6.76 -9.12 24.93
N THR A 284 7.01 -8.39 26.01
CA THR A 284 6.66 -6.98 26.12
C THR A 284 7.91 -6.11 26.12
N THR A 285 7.92 -5.11 25.25
CA THR A 285 8.87 -4.00 25.25
C THR A 285 8.16 -2.74 25.74
N MET A 286 8.68 -2.15 26.82
CA MET A 286 8.17 -0.90 27.37
C MET A 286 8.90 0.29 26.73
N ILE A 287 8.18 1.36 26.41
CA ILE A 287 8.77 2.62 25.94
C ILE A 287 8.32 3.75 26.87
N THR A 288 9.27 4.37 27.58
CA THR A 288 9.01 5.49 28.50
C THR A 288 9.67 6.80 28.04
N GLY A 289 9.29 7.92 28.65
CA GLY A 289 9.82 9.26 28.34
C GLY A 289 8.74 10.34 28.35
N ALA A 290 9.13 11.61 28.26
CA ALA A 290 8.19 12.75 28.25
C ALA A 290 7.10 12.65 27.18
N ASN A 291 5.93 13.21 27.48
CA ASN A 291 4.87 13.39 26.49
C ASN A 291 5.11 14.64 25.65
N MET A 292 5.88 14.48 24.57
CA MET A 292 6.02 15.51 23.54
C MET A 292 6.23 14.92 22.12
N GLY A 293 5.34 14.02 21.68
CA GLY A 293 5.21 13.59 20.27
C GLY A 293 6.11 12.43 19.80
N GLY A 294 7.25 12.17 20.45
CA GLY A 294 8.22 11.17 20.00
C GLY A 294 7.75 9.71 20.07
N LYS A 295 7.06 9.32 21.15
CA LYS A 295 6.64 7.93 21.39
C LYS A 295 5.63 7.44 20.35
N SER A 296 4.56 8.20 20.11
CA SER A 296 3.53 7.85 19.13
C SER A 296 4.10 7.80 17.71
N VAL A 297 4.99 8.74 17.34
CA VAL A 297 5.68 8.71 16.03
C VAL A 297 6.56 7.47 15.91
N ALA A 298 7.31 7.10 16.95
CA ALA A 298 8.12 5.88 16.94
C ALA A 298 7.27 4.63 16.76
N LEU A 299 6.14 4.53 17.47
CA LEU A 299 5.19 3.42 17.32
C LEU A 299 4.62 3.32 15.91
N LYS A 300 4.20 4.45 15.32
CA LYS A 300 3.72 4.51 13.93
C LYS A 300 4.80 4.07 12.95
N THR A 301 6.02 4.58 13.14
CA THR A 301 7.20 4.23 12.32
C THR A 301 7.45 2.73 12.31
N ILE A 302 7.41 2.08 13.48
CA ILE A 302 7.59 0.62 13.60
C ILE A 302 6.43 -0.12 12.91
N ALA A 303 5.19 0.24 13.23
CA ALA A 303 4.01 -0.46 12.72
C ALA A 303 3.86 -0.34 11.19
N GLU A 304 4.13 0.83 10.62
CA GLU A 304 4.09 1.07 9.17
C GLU A 304 5.15 0.25 8.43
N ASN A 305 6.39 0.22 8.92
CA ASN A 305 7.46 -0.57 8.28
C ASN A 305 7.17 -2.07 8.35
N VAL A 306 6.63 -2.55 9.47
CA VAL A 306 6.18 -3.95 9.58
C VAL A 306 5.01 -4.23 8.63
N LEU A 307 4.07 -3.30 8.47
CA LEU A 307 2.94 -3.48 7.57
C LEU A 307 3.36 -3.50 6.08
N LEU A 308 4.27 -2.60 5.68
CA LEU A 308 4.90 -2.62 4.35
C LEU A 308 5.54 -3.98 4.07
N PHE A 309 6.35 -4.49 5.01
CA PHE A 309 6.97 -5.81 4.91
C PHE A 309 5.93 -6.92 4.70
N GLN A 310 4.86 -6.94 5.49
CA GLN A 310 3.80 -7.96 5.43
C GLN A 310 3.03 -7.90 4.11
N MET A 311 2.98 -6.74 3.46
CA MET A 311 2.40 -6.57 2.12
C MET A 311 3.40 -6.78 0.98
N GLY A 312 4.62 -7.23 1.29
CA GLY A 312 5.67 -7.50 0.30
C GLY A 312 6.27 -6.24 -0.31
N PHE A 313 6.32 -5.12 0.42
CA PHE A 313 7.05 -3.92 0.04
C PHE A 313 8.44 -3.91 0.67
N PHE A 314 9.36 -3.20 0.00
CA PHE A 314 10.57 -2.74 0.66
C PHE A 314 10.21 -1.73 1.75
N VAL A 315 11.06 -1.62 2.76
CA VAL A 315 10.79 -0.84 3.97
C VAL A 315 11.71 0.37 4.06
N PHE A 316 11.32 1.37 4.83
CA PHE A 316 12.05 2.62 5.00
C PHE A 316 12.90 2.58 6.26
N ALA A 317 14.06 1.94 6.14
CA ALA A 317 15.05 1.80 7.18
C ALA A 317 16.44 1.72 6.56
N LYS A 318 17.49 1.75 7.37
CA LYS A 318 18.85 1.40 6.94
C LYS A 318 19.06 -0.11 6.93
N TYR A 319 18.47 -0.80 7.89
CA TYR A 319 18.40 -2.26 7.95
C TYR A 319 17.10 -2.69 8.62
N ALA A 320 16.53 -3.80 8.16
CA ALA A 320 15.33 -4.37 8.74
C ALA A 320 15.36 -5.90 8.66
N SER A 321 15.02 -6.56 9.76
CA SER A 321 14.80 -8.01 9.83
C SER A 321 13.48 -8.25 10.56
N ILE A 322 12.49 -8.78 9.84
CA ILE A 322 11.09 -8.82 10.29
C ILE A 322 10.55 -10.23 10.06
N PRO A 323 9.86 -10.87 11.02
CA PRO A 323 9.21 -12.15 10.80
C PRO A 323 7.80 -11.95 10.24
N LEU A 324 7.27 -12.97 9.56
CA LEU A 324 5.84 -13.01 9.25
C LEU A 324 5.03 -13.10 10.55
N LEU A 325 3.86 -12.47 10.52
CA LEU A 325 2.96 -12.34 11.67
C LEU A 325 1.57 -12.78 11.24
N ASP A 326 0.75 -13.22 12.20
CA ASP A 326 -0.64 -13.61 11.96
C ASP A 326 -1.59 -12.41 12.06
N PHE A 327 -1.18 -11.37 12.79
CA PHE A 327 -1.98 -10.17 13.02
C PHE A 327 -1.15 -8.98 13.54
N ILE A 328 -1.70 -7.78 13.36
CA ILE A 328 -1.21 -6.52 13.93
C ILE A 328 -2.37 -5.79 14.61
N PHE A 329 -2.15 -5.38 15.86
CA PHE A 329 -3.07 -4.49 16.59
C PHE A 329 -2.37 -3.17 16.93
N PHE A 330 -3.02 -2.05 16.59
CA PHE A 330 -2.56 -0.71 16.98
C PHE A 330 -3.65 0.01 17.81
N VAL A 331 -3.45 -0.01 19.12
CA VAL A 331 -4.32 0.61 20.13
C VAL A 331 -3.72 1.96 20.50
N SER A 332 -4.45 3.06 20.31
CA SER A 332 -3.99 4.42 20.66
C SER A 332 -5.15 5.25 21.21
N ASP A 333 -4.84 6.33 21.92
CA ASP A 333 -5.76 7.20 22.69
C ASP A 333 -6.84 7.88 21.81
N ASP A 334 -6.63 8.01 20.50
CA ASP A 334 -7.61 8.53 19.53
C ASP A 334 -8.72 7.51 19.18
N MET A 335 -9.27 6.81 20.18
CA MET A 335 -10.38 5.85 20.05
C MET A 335 -11.77 6.51 20.02
N GLN A 336 -11.86 7.81 19.69
CA GLN A 336 -13.11 8.59 19.75
C GLN A 336 -14.21 8.06 18.81
N ASP A 337 -13.87 7.45 17.68
CA ASP A 337 -14.88 6.92 16.74
C ASP A 337 -15.56 5.61 17.22
N ILE A 338 -14.88 4.85 18.08
CA ILE A 338 -15.41 3.60 18.67
C ILE A 338 -16.26 3.90 19.91
N SER A 339 -16.09 5.09 20.51
CA SER A 339 -16.70 5.48 21.77
C SER A 339 -18.15 5.98 21.64
N LYS A 340 -18.94 5.47 20.68
CA LYS A 340 -20.38 5.78 20.54
C LYS A 340 -21.15 5.28 21.79
N GLY A 341 -21.08 6.05 22.87
CA GLY A 341 -21.68 5.78 24.19
C GLY A 341 -20.77 5.14 25.25
N LEU A 342 -19.48 4.91 24.99
CA LEU A 342 -18.52 4.30 25.94
C LEU A 342 -17.44 5.29 26.35
N SER A 343 -16.82 5.11 27.53
CA SER A 343 -15.59 5.83 27.88
C SER A 343 -14.41 5.33 27.02
N THR A 344 -13.38 6.17 26.80
CA THR A 344 -12.15 5.78 26.08
C THR A 344 -11.55 4.49 26.64
N PHE A 345 -11.47 4.40 27.97
CA PHE A 345 -11.01 3.19 28.66
C PHE A 345 -11.87 1.95 28.34
N GLY A 346 -13.19 2.10 28.26
CA GLY A 346 -14.08 1.00 27.87
C GLY A 346 -13.79 0.48 26.45
N ALA A 347 -13.47 1.37 25.51
CA ALA A 347 -13.09 0.98 24.15
C ALA A 347 -11.74 0.24 24.13
N GLU A 348 -10.75 0.71 24.91
CA GLU A 348 -9.46 0.02 25.07
C GLU A 348 -9.64 -1.41 25.62
N ILE A 349 -10.51 -1.60 26.62
CA ILE A 349 -10.80 -2.91 27.21
C ILE A 349 -11.48 -3.86 26.22
N ILE A 350 -12.40 -3.36 25.39
CA ILE A 350 -13.01 -4.15 24.31
C ILE A 350 -11.92 -4.62 23.33
N LYS A 351 -10.99 -3.73 22.98
CA LYS A 351 -9.89 -4.07 22.07
C LYS A 351 -8.92 -5.07 22.69
N LEU A 352 -8.63 -4.95 23.98
CA LEU A 352 -7.85 -5.95 24.72
C LEU A 352 -8.53 -7.33 24.75
N LYS A 353 -9.85 -7.38 24.90
CA LYS A 353 -10.62 -8.64 24.82
C LYS A 353 -10.48 -9.28 23.43
N GLU A 354 -10.52 -8.49 22.37
CA GLU A 354 -10.28 -8.95 21.00
C GLU A 354 -8.85 -9.50 20.86
N ILE A 355 -7.84 -8.73 21.24
CA ILE A 355 -6.41 -9.13 21.20
C ILE A 355 -6.18 -10.47 21.88
N ASN A 356 -6.76 -10.69 23.07
CA ASN A 356 -6.64 -11.94 23.82
C ASN A 356 -7.14 -13.17 23.04
N SER A 357 -8.13 -13.02 22.15
CA SER A 357 -8.59 -14.13 21.31
C SER A 357 -7.60 -14.50 20.20
N TYR A 358 -6.79 -13.55 19.74
CA TYR A 358 -5.77 -13.73 18.71
C TYR A 358 -4.46 -14.27 19.28
N VAL A 359 -4.01 -13.71 20.41
CA VAL A 359 -2.75 -14.08 21.09
C VAL A 359 -2.72 -15.55 21.54
N LYS A 360 -3.88 -16.19 21.71
CA LYS A 360 -3.95 -17.61 22.04
C LYS A 360 -3.58 -18.54 20.89
N ASN A 361 -3.72 -18.09 19.65
CA ASN A 361 -3.68 -18.95 18.47
C ASN A 361 -2.63 -18.52 17.42
N GLY A 362 -1.95 -17.39 17.62
CA GLY A 362 -1.02 -16.85 16.64
C GLY A 362 0.05 -15.95 17.26
N THR A 363 1.03 -15.58 16.44
CA THR A 363 2.09 -14.63 16.77
C THR A 363 1.81 -13.33 16.04
N GLY A 364 1.71 -12.22 16.76
CA GLY A 364 1.41 -10.93 16.16
C GLY A 364 2.19 -9.78 16.79
N LEU A 365 2.09 -8.61 16.16
CA LEU A 365 2.58 -7.33 16.70
C LEU A 365 1.42 -6.62 17.40
N ILE A 366 1.61 -6.29 18.68
CA ILE A 366 0.59 -5.59 19.48
C ILE A 366 1.18 -4.30 20.00
N VAL A 367 0.61 -3.18 19.58
CA VAL A 367 1.07 -1.85 19.95
C VAL A 367 0.01 -1.16 20.78
N PHE A 368 0.40 -0.75 21.99
CA PHE A 368 -0.40 0.09 22.88
C PHE A 368 0.28 1.45 23.01
N ASP A 369 -0.39 2.48 22.54
CA ASP A 369 0.02 3.86 22.70
C ASP A 369 -0.74 4.50 23.88
N GLU A 370 -0.04 4.70 25.00
CA GLU A 370 -0.56 5.33 26.23
C GLU A 370 -1.82 4.67 26.82
N PHE A 371 -1.85 3.34 26.85
CA PHE A 371 -2.97 2.57 27.38
C PHE A 371 -3.39 3.00 28.79
N ALA A 372 -4.72 3.06 29.01
CA ALA A 372 -5.32 3.40 30.30
C ALA A 372 -5.00 4.82 30.82
N ARG A 373 -4.63 5.74 29.93
CA ARG A 373 -4.43 7.16 30.29
C ARG A 373 -5.73 7.87 30.67
N GLY A 374 -6.86 7.48 30.10
CA GLY A 374 -8.18 8.07 30.36
C GLY A 374 -8.84 7.68 31.70
N THR A 375 -8.13 7.01 32.61
CA THR A 375 -8.65 6.57 33.92
C THR A 375 -7.87 7.20 35.09
N ASN A 376 -8.23 6.84 36.32
CA ASN A 376 -7.48 7.24 37.51
C ASN A 376 -6.00 6.82 37.38
N PRO A 377 -5.01 7.71 37.58
CA PRO A 377 -3.59 7.38 37.39
C PRO A 377 -3.10 6.16 38.16
N LYS A 378 -3.55 5.99 39.43
CA LYS A 378 -3.17 4.83 40.26
C LYS A 378 -3.78 3.53 39.73
N GLU A 379 -4.96 3.59 39.13
CA GLU A 379 -5.58 2.43 38.47
C GLU A 379 -4.91 2.17 37.13
N GLY A 380 -4.69 3.20 36.31
CA GLY A 380 -4.03 3.12 35.01
C GLY A 380 -2.66 2.47 35.10
N GLN A 381 -1.82 2.90 36.06
CA GLN A 381 -0.53 2.27 36.34
C GLN A 381 -0.65 0.76 36.62
N LYS A 382 -1.63 0.35 37.45
CA LYS A 382 -1.86 -1.06 37.76
C LYS A 382 -2.32 -1.85 36.53
N PHE A 383 -3.19 -1.26 35.72
CA PHE A 383 -3.67 -1.87 34.47
C PHE A 383 -2.53 -2.06 33.46
N VAL A 384 -1.72 -1.01 33.24
CA VAL A 384 -0.55 -1.07 32.33
C VAL A 384 0.43 -2.13 32.81
N LYS A 385 0.78 -2.15 34.11
CA LYS A 385 1.68 -3.15 34.68
C LYS A 385 1.16 -4.58 34.53
N ALA A 386 -0.11 -4.81 34.84
CA ALA A 386 -0.74 -6.12 34.70
C ALA A 386 -0.80 -6.57 33.24
N LEU A 387 -1.10 -5.65 32.31
CA LEU A 387 -1.12 -5.92 30.88
C LEU A 387 0.27 -6.25 30.34
N ALA A 388 1.28 -5.44 30.69
CA ALA A 388 2.67 -5.65 30.29
C ALA A 388 3.15 -7.04 30.71
N LYS A 389 2.90 -7.43 31.97
CA LYS A 389 3.22 -8.76 32.48
C LYS A 389 2.45 -9.86 31.75
N TYR A 390 1.16 -9.68 31.56
CA TYR A 390 0.32 -10.66 30.87
C TYR A 390 0.80 -10.94 29.44
N LEU A 391 1.19 -9.91 28.69
CA LEU A 391 1.70 -10.02 27.33
C LEU A 391 3.14 -10.50 27.27
N ASN A 392 3.94 -10.26 28.30
CA ASN A 392 5.34 -10.68 28.34
C ASN A 392 5.47 -12.22 28.32
N ASP A 393 4.50 -12.92 28.90
CA ASP A 393 4.43 -14.38 28.91
C ASP A 393 3.79 -14.98 27.63
N LYS A 394 3.55 -14.16 26.59
CA LYS A 394 2.91 -14.59 25.33
C LYS A 394 3.92 -14.70 24.20
N SER A 395 3.54 -15.44 23.17
CA SER A 395 4.33 -15.64 21.95
C SER A 395 4.33 -14.44 21.01
N SER A 396 3.54 -13.40 21.29
CA SER A 396 3.46 -12.18 20.49
C SER A 396 4.55 -11.17 20.86
N ILE A 397 4.83 -10.27 19.92
CA ILE A 397 5.71 -9.13 20.14
C ILE A 397 4.84 -7.94 20.52
N SER A 398 5.04 -7.40 21.72
CA SER A 398 4.19 -6.33 22.25
C SER A 398 5.03 -5.09 22.56
N ILE A 399 4.50 -3.91 22.21
CA ILE A 399 5.10 -2.61 22.53
C ILE A 399 4.07 -1.82 23.31
N ILE A 400 4.47 -1.28 24.46
CA ILE A 400 3.60 -0.44 25.29
C ILE A 400 4.34 0.86 25.59
N THR A 401 3.80 1.98 25.10
CA THR A 401 4.26 3.30 25.55
C THR A 401 3.49 3.71 26.79
N THR A 402 4.17 4.38 27.71
CA THR A 402 3.54 4.87 28.94
C THR A 402 4.29 6.07 29.51
N HIS A 403 3.60 6.79 30.41
CA HIS A 403 4.15 7.85 31.23
C HIS A 403 4.08 7.49 32.73
N PHE A 404 3.58 6.29 33.07
CA PHE A 404 3.52 5.83 34.46
C PHE A 404 4.87 5.26 34.89
N ASP A 405 5.32 5.64 36.08
CA ASP A 405 6.52 5.08 36.71
C ASP A 405 6.32 3.62 37.16
N SER A 406 7.41 2.89 37.41
CA SER A 406 7.39 1.58 38.10
C SER A 406 6.55 0.47 37.44
N VAL A 407 6.25 0.63 36.15
CA VAL A 407 5.53 -0.36 35.32
C VAL A 407 6.46 -1.36 34.62
N VAL A 408 7.74 -1.01 34.48
CA VAL A 408 8.77 -1.87 33.88
C VAL A 408 9.23 -2.91 34.89
N GLU A 409 9.28 -4.19 34.50
CA GLU A 409 9.89 -5.27 35.28
C GLU A 409 11.21 -5.72 34.62
N ASN A 410 12.16 -6.23 35.42
CA ASN A 410 13.53 -6.56 34.97
C ASN A 410 13.62 -7.61 33.84
N ASN A 411 12.56 -8.37 33.60
CA ASN A 411 12.49 -9.38 32.54
C ASN A 411 11.86 -8.86 31.24
N MET A 412 11.58 -7.55 31.15
CA MET A 412 11.05 -6.88 29.97
C MET A 412 12.16 -6.07 29.31
N LYS A 413 12.11 -5.94 27.98
CA LYS A 413 12.93 -4.94 27.29
C LYS A 413 12.37 -3.55 27.59
N HIS A 414 13.24 -2.57 27.76
CA HIS A 414 12.85 -1.21 28.06
C HIS A 414 13.65 -0.23 27.21
N TYR A 415 12.94 0.61 26.47
CA TYR A 415 13.50 1.75 25.77
C TYR A 415 12.99 3.05 26.39
N GLN A 416 13.84 4.07 26.33
CA GLN A 416 13.51 5.41 26.77
C GLN A 416 13.77 6.39 25.64
N VAL A 417 12.88 7.36 25.47
CA VAL A 417 13.16 8.51 24.61
C VAL A 417 14.20 9.38 25.30
N VAL A 418 15.32 9.68 24.62
CA VAL A 418 16.42 10.50 25.18
C VAL A 418 15.92 11.86 25.66
N GLY A 419 15.00 12.48 24.93
CA GLY A 419 14.30 13.69 25.32
C GLY A 419 15.25 14.88 25.49
N LEU A 420 15.26 15.48 26.67
CA LEU A 420 16.09 16.64 27.00
C LEU A 420 17.35 16.28 27.80
N LYS A 421 17.63 15.00 28.06
CA LYS A 421 18.71 14.54 28.96
C LYS A 421 20.09 15.11 28.62
N ASN A 422 20.39 15.24 27.34
CA ASN A 422 21.72 15.63 26.83
C ASN A 422 21.85 17.13 26.55
N LEU A 423 20.88 17.96 26.96
CA LEU A 423 20.87 19.38 26.66
C LEU A 423 21.49 20.24 27.75
N ASP A 424 22.17 21.30 27.31
CA ASP A 424 22.67 22.36 28.16
C ASP A 424 21.53 23.35 28.46
N PHE A 425 20.89 23.15 29.61
CA PHE A 425 19.74 23.94 30.06
C PHE A 425 20.02 25.45 30.15
N GLU A 426 21.25 25.86 30.47
CA GLU A 426 21.64 27.28 30.57
C GLU A 426 21.69 27.95 29.19
N LYS A 427 22.19 27.24 28.17
CA LYS A 427 22.17 27.72 26.78
C LYS A 427 20.76 27.84 26.22
N LEU A 428 19.87 26.90 26.58
CA LEU A 428 18.46 26.91 26.17
C LEU A 428 17.68 28.04 26.83
N LYS A 429 17.85 28.25 28.14
CA LYS A 429 17.22 29.34 28.89
C LYS A 429 17.53 30.71 28.28
N THR A 430 18.79 30.93 27.88
CA THR A 430 19.23 32.15 27.19
C THR A 430 18.53 32.37 25.84
N LYS A 431 18.30 31.29 25.06
CA LYS A 431 17.59 31.37 23.77
C LYS A 431 16.08 31.60 23.94
N LEU A 432 15.49 31.01 24.98
CA LEU A 432 14.06 31.12 25.32
C LEU A 432 13.67 32.52 25.84
N GLN A 433 14.59 33.25 26.48
CA GLN A 433 14.36 34.65 26.88
C GLN A 433 14.24 35.62 25.69
N VAL A 434 14.71 35.23 24.50
CA VAL A 434 14.70 36.07 23.29
C VAL A 434 13.49 35.76 22.39
N ASN A 435 13.04 34.50 22.36
CA ASN A 435 11.89 34.04 21.58
C ASN A 435 10.93 33.25 22.48
N ASN A 436 9.68 33.71 22.59
CA ASN A 436 8.60 32.91 23.14
C ASN A 436 8.33 31.74 22.18
N SER A 437 8.65 30.50 22.54
CA SER A 437 7.96 29.35 21.93
C SER A 437 8.29 27.99 22.56
N LEU A 438 7.23 27.22 22.82
CA LEU A 438 7.22 25.76 22.95
C LEU A 438 7.97 25.06 21.79
N GLU A 439 8.01 25.71 20.64
CA GLU A 439 8.70 25.28 19.42
C GLU A 439 10.21 25.16 19.61
N THR A 440 10.83 26.07 20.37
CA THR A 440 12.28 25.99 20.68
C THR A 440 12.60 24.75 21.52
N ILE A 441 11.70 24.34 22.41
CA ILE A 441 11.86 23.11 23.21
C ILE A 441 11.71 21.88 22.29
N GLN A 442 10.71 21.89 21.40
CA GLN A 442 10.52 20.80 20.43
C GLN A 442 11.70 20.64 19.47
N ASP A 443 12.30 21.74 19.01
CA ASP A 443 13.43 21.73 18.07
C ASP A 443 14.73 21.19 18.65
N ASN A 444 14.85 21.16 19.99
CA ASN A 444 16.02 20.64 20.69
C ASN A 444 15.77 19.25 21.30
N MET A 445 14.58 18.69 21.14
CA MET A 445 14.25 17.40 21.72
C MET A 445 14.88 16.26 20.92
N ASP A 446 15.56 15.36 21.61
CA ASP A 446 16.13 14.16 21.01
C ASP A 446 15.11 13.02 21.07
N PHE A 447 14.59 12.63 19.90
CA PHE A 447 13.59 11.57 19.79
C PHE A 447 14.19 10.17 19.65
N THR A 448 15.51 10.03 19.82
CA THR A 448 16.19 8.73 19.77
C THR A 448 15.66 7.81 20.87
N LEU A 449 15.49 6.53 20.52
CA LEU A 449 15.22 5.48 21.51
C LEU A 449 16.53 4.86 21.97
N GLU A 450 16.78 4.89 23.28
CA GLU A 450 17.90 4.20 23.92
C GLU A 450 17.38 3.05 24.77
N GLU A 451 18.05 1.89 24.74
CA GLU A 451 17.74 0.81 25.68
C GLU A 451 18.15 1.26 27.08
N SER A 452 17.26 1.10 28.05
CA SER A 452 17.44 1.56 29.42
C SER A 452 17.24 0.42 30.42
N THR A 453 18.02 0.45 31.49
CA THR A 453 17.81 -0.39 32.68
C THR A 453 17.08 0.36 33.79
N ASP A 454 16.87 1.66 33.63
CA ASP A 454 16.30 2.53 34.66
C ASP A 454 14.78 2.42 34.66
N THR A 455 14.20 2.11 35.81
CA THR A 455 12.73 1.96 35.94
C THR A 455 12.00 3.28 36.18
N GLU A 456 12.73 4.37 36.43
CA GLU A 456 12.18 5.71 36.66
C GLU A 456 11.99 6.46 35.34
N VAL A 457 10.81 7.07 35.16
CA VAL A 457 10.55 7.93 34.02
C VAL A 457 11.17 9.30 34.30
N PRO A 458 11.80 9.97 33.32
CA PRO A 458 12.44 11.24 33.56
C PRO A 458 11.35 12.27 33.89
N LYS A 459 11.56 13.07 34.95
CA LYS A 459 10.64 14.13 35.41
C LYS A 459 10.67 15.35 34.49
N ASP A 460 10.50 15.14 33.19
CA ASP A 460 10.67 16.16 32.15
C ASP A 460 9.63 17.29 32.23
N ALA A 461 8.44 17.02 32.78
CA ALA A 461 7.41 18.05 32.97
C ALA A 461 7.92 19.23 33.84
N LEU A 462 8.72 18.93 34.86
CA LEU A 462 9.30 19.93 35.75
C LEU A 462 10.41 20.73 35.07
N ASN A 463 11.25 20.03 34.29
CA ASN A 463 12.28 20.65 33.47
C ASN A 463 11.68 21.57 32.40
N ILE A 464 10.57 21.16 31.77
CA ILE A 464 9.82 21.97 30.81
C ILE A 464 9.21 23.19 31.49
N ALA A 465 8.60 23.03 32.68
CA ALA A 465 8.03 24.15 33.43
C ALA A 465 9.08 25.22 33.76
N LYS A 466 10.27 24.81 34.19
CA LYS A 466 11.42 25.70 34.41
C LYS A 466 11.88 26.40 33.14
N LEU A 467 11.91 25.69 32.01
CA LEU A 467 12.34 26.24 30.71
C LEU A 467 11.35 27.26 30.15
N ILE A 468 10.04 27.04 30.33
CA ILE A 468 8.99 27.95 29.86
C ILE A 468 8.92 29.24 30.70
N GLY A 469 9.59 29.27 31.86
CA GLY A 469 9.60 30.44 32.74
C GLY A 469 8.39 30.50 33.66
N LEU A 470 7.93 29.33 34.15
CA LEU A 470 6.97 29.28 35.25
C LEU A 470 7.54 30.07 36.45
N ASP A 471 6.70 30.87 37.09
CA ASP A 471 7.08 31.70 38.24
C ASP A 471 7.87 30.89 39.27
N ASP A 472 8.96 31.47 39.80
CA ASP A 472 9.86 30.77 40.72
C ASP A 472 9.13 30.31 41.99
N GLU A 473 8.12 31.06 42.47
CA GLU A 473 7.31 30.69 43.64
C GLU A 473 6.44 29.46 43.35
N ILE A 474 5.78 29.40 42.18
CA ILE A 474 4.98 28.25 41.76
C ILE A 474 5.89 27.03 41.51
N SER A 475 7.05 27.25 40.89
CA SER A 475 8.03 26.19 40.64
C SER A 475 8.50 25.58 41.96
N GLU A 476 8.90 26.40 42.95
CA GLU A 476 9.28 25.92 44.29
C GLU A 476 8.15 25.16 44.99
N MET A 477 6.90 25.61 44.86
CA MET A 477 5.74 24.88 45.39
C MET A 477 5.59 23.50 44.74
N ILE A 478 5.71 23.40 43.41
CA ILE A 478 5.66 22.12 42.70
C ILE A 478 6.83 21.22 43.14
N TYR A 479 8.04 21.77 43.29
CA TYR A 479 9.21 21.01 43.77
C TYR A 479 8.98 20.38 45.14
N LYS A 480 8.36 21.10 46.08
CA LYS A 480 8.03 20.56 47.40
C LYS A 480 7.05 19.39 47.33
N GLU A 481 6.09 19.43 46.42
CA GLU A 481 5.17 18.30 46.22
C GLU A 481 5.90 17.05 45.72
N TYR A 482 6.89 17.19 44.82
CA TYR A 482 7.72 16.07 44.37
C TYR A 482 8.63 15.49 45.48
N GLU A 483 9.14 16.32 46.40
CA GLU A 483 9.94 15.86 47.55
C GLU A 483 9.08 15.15 48.61
N MET A 484 7.77 15.39 48.63
CA MET A 484 6.83 14.74 49.56
C MET A 484 6.29 13.38 49.05
N GLU A 485 6.52 13.03 47.79
CA GLU A 485 6.11 11.75 47.17
C GLU A 485 7.18 10.64 47.26
N GLU A 486 8.43 10.97 47.62
CA GLU A 486 9.50 10.01 47.97
C GLU A 486 9.40 9.54 49.43
#